data_AF-J9EGV5-F1
#
_entry.id   AF-J9EGV5-F1
#
_cell.length_a   1.000
_cell.length_b   1.000
_cell.length_c   1.000
_cell.angle_alpha   90.00
_cell.angle_beta   90.00
_cell.angle_gamma   90.00
#
_symmetry.space_group_name_H-M   'P 1'
#
loop_
_entity.id
_entity.type
_entity.pdbx_description
1 polymer ?
#
loop_
_entity_poly.entity_id
_entity_poly.type
_entity_poly.pdbx_seq_one_letter_code
_entity_poly.pdbx_strand_id
1 'polypeptide(L)'
;MNAGRFLRVDERLLYKPDPYNQDRTILQQEAAVNVDLPAFADYCEKMFLNIYETNAEKGRKGLEWVIDQFNSSSRSSSSAEKSSSQGFSDPTLVLSSLHSAAQQPSFLP
;
A
#
# COMPACT_ATOMS: atom_id res chain seq x y z
N MET A 1 11.62 5.86 20.25
CA MET A 1 10.58 6.54 21.06
C MET A 1 9.24 6.00 20.61
N ASN A 2 8.44 5.40 21.50
CA ASN A 2 7.13 4.85 21.14
C ASN A 2 6.07 5.96 21.33
N ALA A 3 5.70 6.63 20.25
CA ALA A 3 4.71 7.71 20.27
C ALA A 3 3.28 7.20 20.56
N GLY A 4 3.07 5.88 20.56
CA GLY A 4 1.76 5.24 20.72
C GLY A 4 1.00 5.56 22.01
N ARG A 5 1.68 6.12 23.03
CA ARG A 5 1.01 6.58 24.26
C ARG A 5 0.20 7.87 24.06
N PHE A 6 0.59 8.70 23.09
CA PHE A 6 0.05 10.06 22.93
C PHE A 6 -0.42 10.35 21.51
N LEU A 7 -0.08 9.48 20.56
CA LEU A 7 -0.45 9.59 19.15
C LEU A 7 -0.77 8.19 18.64
N ARG A 8 -2.03 7.98 18.26
CA ARG A 8 -2.48 6.78 17.57
C ARG A 8 -2.87 7.15 16.14
N VAL A 9 -2.48 6.30 15.21
CA VAL A 9 -2.81 6.42 13.79
C VAL A 9 -3.35 5.08 13.33
N ASP A 10 -4.56 5.07 12.82
CA ASP A 10 -5.13 3.92 12.13
C ASP A 10 -5.23 4.26 10.64
N GLU A 11 -4.52 3.51 9.80
CA GLU A 11 -4.47 3.72 8.35
C GLU A 11 -5.15 2.57 7.59
N ARG A 12 -5.88 2.93 6.52
CA ARG A 12 -6.58 2.00 5.64
C ARG A 12 -6.35 2.38 4.18
N LEU A 13 -5.93 1.40 3.37
CA LEU A 13 -5.81 1.52 1.92
C LEU A 13 -6.80 0.57 1.26
N LEU A 14 -7.52 1.06 0.26
CA LEU A 14 -8.46 0.30 -0.55
C LEU A 14 -8.13 0.50 -2.02
N TYR A 15 -7.93 -0.62 -2.72
CA TYR A 15 -7.76 -0.66 -4.17
C TYR A 15 -9.02 -1.22 -4.80
N LYS A 16 -9.56 -0.54 -5.82
CA LYS A 16 -10.71 -1.02 -6.59
C LYS A 16 -10.56 -0.67 -8.07
N PRO A 17 -11.04 -1.51 -9.00
CA PRO A 17 -11.13 -1.12 -10.41
C PRO A 17 -11.94 0.17 -10.58
N ASP A 18 -11.55 1.03 -11.51
CA ASP A 18 -12.35 2.20 -11.88
C ASP A 18 -13.60 1.74 -12.64
N PRO A 19 -14.82 2.04 -12.16
CA PRO A 19 -16.06 1.60 -12.80
C PRO A 19 -16.28 2.20 -14.19
N TYR A 20 -15.57 3.28 -14.54
CA TYR A 20 -15.68 3.95 -15.83
C TYR A 20 -14.51 3.64 -16.78
N ASN A 21 -13.41 3.07 -16.27
CA ASN A 21 -12.23 2.76 -17.07
C ASN A 21 -11.53 1.50 -16.54
N GLN A 22 -11.60 0.40 -17.31
CA GLN A 22 -11.04 -0.89 -16.91
C GLN A 22 -9.51 -0.91 -16.82
N ASP A 23 -8.83 0.06 -17.44
CA ASP A 23 -7.36 0.19 -17.40
C ASP A 23 -6.87 1.00 -16.19
N ARG A 24 -7.77 1.44 -15.32
CA ARG A 24 -7.45 2.25 -14.15
C ARG A 24 -7.84 1.55 -12.86
N THR A 25 -7.01 1.75 -11.85
CA THR A 25 -7.30 1.35 -10.47
C THR A 25 -7.44 2.62 -9.62
N ILE A 26 -8.50 2.68 -8.83
CA ILE A 26 -8.71 3.72 -7.83
C ILE A 26 -8.04 3.27 -6.52
N LEU A 27 -7.11 4.07 -6.02
CA LEU A 27 -6.58 3.99 -4.67
C LEU A 27 -7.34 4.97 -3.78
N GLN A 28 -7.96 4.46 -2.72
CA GLN A 28 -8.55 5.24 -1.64
C GLN A 28 -7.74 5.01 -0.36
N GLN A 29 -7.22 6.08 0.21
CA GLN A 29 -6.33 6.03 1.37
C GLN A 29 -6.88 6.92 2.47
N GLU A 30 -7.09 6.35 3.65
CA GLU A 30 -7.74 6.99 4.80
C GLU A 30 -6.88 6.81 6.05
N ALA A 31 -6.73 7.86 6.84
CA ALA A 31 -6.08 7.79 8.14
C ALA A 31 -6.96 8.46 9.20
N ALA A 32 -7.12 7.78 10.34
CA ALA A 32 -7.68 8.33 11.56
C ALA A 32 -6.54 8.63 12.53
N VAL A 33 -6.50 9.87 13.03
CA VAL A 33 -5.46 10.35 13.94
C VAL A 33 -6.08 10.68 15.27
N ASN A 34 -5.54 10.08 16.33
CA ASN A 34 -5.92 10.35 17.71
C ASN A 34 -4.71 10.94 18.46
N VAL A 35 -4.85 12.16 18.96
CA VAL A 35 -3.80 12.86 19.72
C VAL A 35 -4.26 13.03 21.16
N ASP A 36 -3.54 12.41 22.10
CA ASP A 36 -3.73 12.57 23.55
C ASP A 36 -2.73 13.59 24.12
N LEU A 37 -2.68 14.76 23.46
CA LEU A 37 -1.88 15.92 23.85
C LEU A 37 -2.65 17.20 23.51
N PRO A 38 -3.59 17.64 24.38
CA PRO A 38 -4.47 18.76 24.08
C PRO A 38 -3.74 20.06 23.74
N ALA A 39 -2.59 20.31 24.37
CA ALA A 39 -1.77 21.50 24.13
C ALA A 39 -1.03 21.49 22.78
N PHE A 40 -0.94 20.35 22.10
CA PHE A 40 -0.18 20.16 20.85
C PHE A 40 -1.02 19.55 19.74
N ALA A 41 -2.33 19.36 19.93
CA ALA A 41 -3.22 18.67 19.00
C ALA A 41 -3.10 19.23 17.57
N ASP A 42 -3.28 20.54 17.39
CA ASP A 42 -3.17 21.21 16.09
C ASP A 42 -1.82 20.98 15.40
N TYR A 43 -0.73 20.98 16.16
CA TYR A 43 0.61 20.77 15.62
C TYR A 43 0.80 19.32 15.18
N CYS A 44 0.39 18.38 16.02
CA CYS A 44 0.45 16.96 15.72
C CYS A 44 -0.43 16.59 14.52
N GLU A 45 -1.64 17.13 14.43
CA GLU A 45 -2.54 16.93 13.30
C GLU A 45 -1.93 17.46 12.00
N LYS A 46 -1.44 18.71 11.98
CA LYS A 46 -0.79 19.29 10.79
C LYS A 46 0.45 18.52 10.37
N MET A 47 1.29 18.14 11.33
CA MET A 47 2.49 17.34 11.06
C MET A 47 2.11 15.99 10.46
N PHE A 48 1.10 15.33 11.02
CA PHE A 48 0.64 14.05 10.51
C PHE A 48 0.07 14.16 9.10
N LEU A 49 -0.81 15.14 8.85
CA LEU A 49 -1.37 15.39 7.52
C LEU A 49 -0.27 15.59 6.48
N ASN A 50 0.74 16.39 6.78
CA ASN A 50 1.86 16.65 5.87
C ASN A 50 2.69 15.38 5.59
N ILE A 51 2.98 14.58 6.63
CA ILE A 51 3.69 13.30 6.47
C ILE A 51 2.86 12.35 5.61
N TYR A 52 1.56 12.27 5.87
CA TYR A 52 0.65 11.36 5.21
C TYR A 52 0.48 11.70 3.74
N GLU A 53 0.25 12.97 3.42
CA GLU A 53 0.18 13.47 2.04
C GLU A 53 1.47 13.17 1.27
N THR A 54 2.62 13.48 1.89
CA THR A 54 3.93 13.20 1.31
C THR A 54 4.14 11.70 1.05
N ASN A 55 3.68 10.84 1.97
CA ASN A 55 3.85 9.40 1.84
C ASN A 55 2.88 8.77 0.85
N ALA A 56 1.64 9.26 0.77
CA ALA A 56 0.66 8.84 -0.23
C ALA A 56 1.21 9.08 -1.65
N GLU A 57 1.79 10.26 -1.88
CA GLU A 57 2.39 10.61 -3.17
C GLU A 57 3.62 9.74 -3.50
N LYS A 58 4.47 9.44 -2.51
CA LYS A 58 5.60 8.50 -2.69
C LYS A 58 5.10 7.10 -3.00
N GLY A 59 4.08 6.61 -2.29
CA GLY A 59 3.48 5.30 -2.50
C GLY A 59 2.92 5.15 -3.90
N ARG A 60 2.16 6.15 -4.38
CA ARG A 60 1.64 6.21 -5.75
C ARG A 60 2.77 6.12 -6.80
N LYS A 61 3.78 6.99 -6.69
CA LYS A 61 4.94 6.99 -7.61
C LYS A 61 5.71 5.67 -7.59
N GLY A 62 5.88 5.07 -6.41
CA GLY A 62 6.54 3.78 -6.25
C GLY A 62 5.77 2.66 -6.97
N LEU A 63 4.44 2.63 -6.83
CA LEU A 63 3.59 1.66 -7.53
C LEU A 63 3.64 1.85 -9.04
N GLU A 64 3.56 3.09 -9.53
CA GLU A 64 3.72 3.39 -10.96
C GLU A 64 5.05 2.89 -11.51
N TRP A 65 6.14 3.13 -10.77
CA TRP A 65 7.46 2.64 -11.16
C TRP A 65 7.53 1.11 -11.25
N VAL A 66 6.91 0.39 -10.30
CA VAL A 66 6.86 -1.09 -10.34
C VAL A 66 6.04 -1.58 -11.54
N ILE A 67 4.89 -0.94 -11.82
CA ILE A 67 4.05 -1.26 -12.97
C ILE A 67 4.81 -1.05 -14.28
N ASP A 68 5.52 0.07 -14.41
CA ASP A 68 6.34 0.37 -15.58
C ASP A 68 7.45 -0.66 -15.77
N GLN A 69 8.15 -1.05 -14.69
CA GLN A 69 9.16 -2.09 -14.75
C GLN A 69 8.59 -3.43 -15.20
N PHE A 70 7.42 -3.82 -14.67
CA PHE A 70 6.73 -5.04 -15.08
C PHE A 70 6.32 -5.01 -16.56
N ASN A 71 5.75 -3.90 -17.02
CA ASN A 71 5.32 -3.71 -18.41
C ASN A 71 6.50 -3.66 -19.39
N SER A 72 7.63 -3.08 -18.98
CA SER A 72 8.86 -3.10 -19.77
C SER A 72 9.46 -4.52 -19.87
N SER A 73 9.44 -5.27 -18.76
CA SER A 73 9.97 -6.63 -18.69
C SER A 73 9.13 -7.61 -19.51
N SER A 74 7.80 -7.51 -19.45
CA SER A 74 6.89 -8.36 -20.25
C SER A 74 7.00 -8.09 -21.76
N ARG A 75 7.23 -6.82 -22.16
CA ARG A 75 7.50 -6.48 -23.57
C ARG A 75 8.83 -7.06 -24.05
N SER A 76 9.87 -7.05 -23.21
CA SER A 76 11.19 -7.59 -23.56
C SER A 76 11.20 -9.12 -23.74
N SER A 77 10.32 -9.84 -23.04
CA SER A 77 10.11 -11.27 -23.20
C SER A 77 9.13 -11.59 -24.34
N SER A 78 8.24 -10.68 -24.74
CA SER A 78 7.33 -10.93 -25.89
C SER A 78 8.01 -10.93 -27.27
N SER A 79 9.25 -10.43 -27.40
CA SER A 79 10.08 -10.64 -28.60
C SER A 79 10.80 -11.99 -28.63
N ALA A 80 10.72 -12.78 -27.55
CA ALA A 80 11.20 -14.15 -27.47
C ALA A 80 10.14 -15.02 -26.77
N GLU A 81 9.31 -15.68 -27.58
CA GLU A 81 8.43 -16.80 -27.19
C GLU A 81 6.98 -16.43 -26.84
N LYS A 82 6.12 -16.60 -27.86
CA LYS A 82 4.72 -17.00 -27.67
C LYS A 82 4.69 -18.37 -26.97
N SER A 83 4.47 -18.44 -25.65
CA SER A 83 3.93 -19.65 -25.02
C SER A 83 3.32 -19.42 -23.64
N SER A 84 2.12 -19.96 -23.47
CA SER A 84 1.34 -20.15 -22.24
C SER A 84 0.72 -18.90 -21.58
N SER A 85 -0.52 -18.65 -21.99
CA SER A 85 -1.55 -18.03 -21.18
C SER A 85 -1.82 -18.87 -19.92
N GLN A 86 -1.29 -18.45 -18.77
CA GLN A 86 -1.99 -18.67 -17.51
C GLN A 86 -2.28 -17.28 -16.92
N GLY A 87 -3.52 -16.84 -17.12
CA GLY A 87 -4.03 -15.67 -16.41
C GLY A 87 -3.93 -15.91 -14.91
N PHE A 88 -3.60 -14.86 -14.16
CA PHE A 88 -3.62 -14.86 -12.71
C PHE A 88 -5.02 -15.26 -12.24
N SER A 89 -5.19 -16.53 -11.85
CA SER A 89 -6.37 -16.97 -11.13
C SER A 89 -6.25 -16.43 -9.70
N ASP A 90 -7.18 -15.54 -9.36
CA ASP A 90 -7.54 -15.11 -8.02
C ASP A 90 -6.47 -14.30 -7.22
N PRO A 91 -6.65 -12.97 -7.06
CA PRO A 91 -5.73 -12.14 -6.27
C PRO A 91 -5.65 -12.53 -4.78
N THR A 92 -6.59 -13.35 -4.29
CA THR A 92 -6.58 -13.85 -2.92
C THR A 92 -5.47 -14.87 -2.66
N LEU A 93 -4.98 -15.57 -3.70
CA LEU A 93 -3.94 -16.61 -3.57
C LEU A 93 -2.52 -16.04 -3.39
N VAL A 94 -2.28 -14.80 -3.83
CA VAL A 94 -0.97 -14.14 -3.71
C VAL A 94 -0.68 -13.76 -2.25
N LEU A 95 -1.71 -13.30 -1.53
CA LEU A 95 -1.62 -12.92 -0.12
C LEU A 95 -1.37 -14.12 0.81
N SER A 96 -1.96 -15.28 0.53
CA SER A 96 -1.69 -16.51 1.30
C SER A 96 -0.23 -16.98 1.18
N SER A 97 0.42 -16.70 0.04
CA SER A 97 1.81 -17.10 -0.20
C SER A 97 2.83 -16.23 0.56
N LEU A 98 2.46 -14.98 0.87
CA LEU A 98 3.28 -14.07 1.69
C LEU A 98 3.19 -14.38 3.19
N HIS A 99 2.14 -15.08 3.63
CA HIS A 99 1.96 -15.46 5.03
C HIS A 99 2.93 -16.55 5.52
N SER A 100 3.64 -17.23 4.61
CA SER A 100 4.62 -18.25 4.99
C SER A 100 5.97 -17.67 5.47
N ALA A 101 6.23 -16.38 5.22
CA ALA A 101 7.49 -15.72 5.58
C ALA A 101 7.44 -14.91 6.88
N ALA A 102 6.29 -14.84 7.55
CA ALA A 102 6.14 -14.15 8.84
C ALA A 102 6.14 -15.18 9.97
N GLN A 103 7.32 -15.65 10.37
CA GLN A 103 7.48 -16.18 11.74
C GLN A 103 7.15 -15.03 12.70
N GLN A 104 5.97 -15.09 13.30
CA GLN A 104 5.59 -14.19 14.39
C GLN A 104 6.61 -14.32 15.52
N PRO A 105 7.21 -13.23 16.03
CA PRO A 105 7.95 -13.29 17.27
C PRO A 105 6.98 -13.64 18.40
N SER A 106 7.22 -14.77 19.06
CA SER A 106 6.49 -15.21 20.23
C SER A 106 6.74 -14.25 21.38
N PHE A 107 5.72 -13.49 21.77
CA PHE A 107 5.69 -12.85 23.08
C PHE A 107 4.92 -13.78 24.02
N LEU A 108 5.66 -14.49 24.86
CA LEU A 108 5.14 -15.20 26.04
C LEU A 108 5.28 -14.29 27.28
N PRO A 109 4.50 -14.57 28.34
CA PRO A 109 3.61 -13.62 29.01
C PRO A 109 4.28 -12.60 29.94
#